data_AF-A0A0G1JZD5-F1
#
_entry.id   AF-A0A0G1JZD5-F1
#
_cell.length_a   1.000
_cell.length_b   1.000
_cell.length_c   1.000
_cell.angle_alpha   90.00
_cell.angle_beta   90.00
_cell.angle_gamma   90.00
#
_symmetry.space_group_name_H-M   'P 1'
#
loop_
_entity.id
_entity.type
_entity.pdbx_description
1 polymer ?
#
loop_
_entity_poly.entity_id
_entity_poly.type
_entity_poly.pdbx_seq_one_letter_code
_entity_poly.pdbx_strand_id
1 'polypeptide(L)'
;MENQTNPVNIINQENQKTPPLKSKILLVILIIIVILVIGIMVLCLSQPPVGSADLSWDSNTEANLAGYRIYYGETKRTGDCPASGYPDKIDVGNVISYKVSDLQPEKTYYFSITSYNTAQKESCFSTEVSKTIEKANWLQKIKYYFSINQI
;
A
#
# COMPACT_ATOMS: atom_id res chain seq x y z
N MET A 1 80.42 -5.35 21.08
CA MET A 1 79.27 -5.84 21.86
C MET A 1 78.06 -5.68 20.98
N GLU A 2 77.68 -6.74 20.28
CA GLU A 2 76.63 -6.74 19.26
C GLU A 2 75.29 -7.04 19.93
N ASN A 3 74.33 -6.13 19.79
CA ASN A 3 73.02 -6.18 20.44
C ASN A 3 72.14 -7.22 19.75
N GLN A 4 71.90 -8.37 20.39
CA GLN A 4 70.99 -9.41 19.90
C GLN A 4 69.54 -8.93 20.00
N THR A 5 68.92 -8.66 18.85
CA THR A 5 67.47 -8.42 18.74
C THR A 5 66.70 -9.71 18.92
N ASN A 6 65.80 -9.73 19.91
CA ASN A 6 64.99 -10.88 20.29
C ASN A 6 63.98 -11.27 19.17
N PRO A 7 64.01 -12.51 18.64
CA PRO A 7 63.18 -12.95 17.52
C PRO A 7 61.68 -12.98 17.84
N VAL A 8 61.29 -13.06 19.12
CA VAL A 8 59.87 -13.06 19.53
C VAL A 8 59.16 -11.75 19.14
N ASN A 9 59.89 -10.64 19.06
CA ASN A 9 59.30 -9.34 18.76
C ASN A 9 58.96 -9.15 17.27
N ILE A 10 59.70 -9.81 16.36
CA ILE A 10 59.49 -9.74 14.90
C ILE A 10 58.19 -10.46 14.51
N ILE A 11 57.92 -11.62 15.10
CA ILE A 11 56.73 -12.45 14.82
C ILE A 11 55.45 -11.73 15.28
N ASN A 12 55.53 -10.95 16.36
CA ASN A 12 54.38 -10.18 16.87
C ASN A 12 54.03 -8.98 15.97
N GLN A 13 54.99 -8.44 15.21
CA GLN A 13 54.75 -7.29 14.34
C GLN A 13 54.10 -7.68 13.00
N GLU A 14 54.44 -8.85 12.45
CA GLU A 14 53.83 -9.36 11.21
C GLU A 14 52.32 -9.68 11.40
N ASN A 15 51.95 -10.11 12.60
CA ASN A 15 50.56 -10.39 12.99
C ASN A 15 49.68 -9.14 13.18
N GLN A 16 50.25 -7.92 13.08
CA GLN A 16 49.52 -6.64 13.24
C GLN A 16 49.35 -5.86 11.93
N LYS A 17 49.43 -6.50 10.75
CA LYS A 17 49.27 -5.80 9.48
C LYS A 17 47.82 -5.36 9.26
N THR A 18 47.49 -4.15 9.70
CA THR A 18 46.17 -3.56 9.49
C THR A 18 45.87 -3.45 7.99
N PRO A 19 44.62 -3.72 7.57
CA PRO A 19 44.29 -3.71 6.15
C PRO A 19 44.49 -2.31 5.53
N PRO A 20 44.88 -2.23 4.26
CA PRO A 20 45.19 -0.96 3.60
C PRO A 20 43.97 -0.04 3.61
N LEU A 21 44.20 1.26 3.80
CA LEU A 21 43.15 2.28 3.99
C LEU A 21 42.05 2.23 2.91
N LYS A 22 42.44 1.96 1.65
CA LYS A 22 41.51 1.80 0.51
C LYS A 22 40.56 0.60 0.68
N SER A 23 41.05 -0.50 1.25
CA SER A 23 40.25 -1.68 1.55
C SER A 23 39.25 -1.43 2.67
N LYS A 24 39.60 -0.61 3.67
CA LYS A 24 38.66 -0.21 4.75
C LYS A 24 37.53 0.66 4.20
N ILE A 25 37.85 1.62 3.32
CA ILE A 25 36.86 2.50 2.68
C ILE A 25 35.90 1.70 1.79
N LEU A 26 36.43 0.77 0.97
CA LEU A 26 35.62 -0.11 0.13
C LEU A 26 34.64 -0.95 0.97
N LEU A 27 35.11 -1.49 2.10
CA LEU A 27 34.31 -2.32 2.99
C LEU A 27 33.20 -1.50 3.67
N VAL A 28 33.47 -0.25 4.05
CA VAL A 28 32.46 0.68 4.59
C VAL A 28 31.40 1.04 3.56
N ILE A 29 31.78 1.32 2.31
CA ILE A 29 30.83 1.62 1.23
C ILE A 29 29.93 0.40 0.94
N LEU A 30 30.49 -0.80 0.92
CA LEU A 30 29.72 -2.03 0.73
C LEU A 30 28.72 -2.26 1.87
N ILE A 31 29.10 -1.99 3.13
CA ILE A 31 28.18 -2.08 4.27
C ILE A 31 27.03 -1.07 4.13
N ILE A 32 27.32 0.18 3.74
CA ILE A 32 26.29 1.21 3.53
C ILE A 32 25.31 0.81 2.42
N ILE A 33 25.80 0.29 1.30
CA ILE A 33 24.97 -0.18 0.19
C ILE A 33 24.08 -1.34 0.64
N VAL A 34 24.62 -2.31 1.40
CA VAL A 34 23.85 -3.44 1.93
C VAL A 34 22.77 -2.96 2.90
N ILE A 35 23.07 -2.00 3.78
CA ILE A 35 22.08 -1.41 4.71
C ILE A 35 20.99 -0.66 3.95
N LEU A 36 21.34 0.08 2.90
CA LEU A 36 20.36 0.78 2.05
C LEU A 36 19.47 -0.22 1.30
N VAL A 37 20.02 -1.30 0.75
CA VAL A 37 19.27 -2.35 0.06
C VAL A 37 18.34 -3.10 1.02
N ILE A 38 18.80 -3.42 2.25
CA ILE A 38 17.98 -4.03 3.29
C ILE A 38 16.88 -3.07 3.74
N GLY A 39 17.19 -1.78 3.92
CA GLY A 39 16.20 -0.75 4.25
C GLY A 39 15.10 -0.62 3.19
N ILE A 40 15.47 -0.64 1.91
CA ILE A 40 14.51 -0.62 0.79
C ILE A 40 13.68 -1.91 0.73
N MET A 41 14.27 -3.07 1.01
CA MET A 41 13.54 -4.35 1.08
C MET A 41 12.52 -4.36 2.22
N VAL A 42 12.86 -3.87 3.42
CA VAL A 42 11.93 -3.82 4.56
C VAL A 42 10.73 -2.92 4.26
N LEU A 43 10.91 -1.85 3.47
CA LEU A 43 9.83 -0.98 3.01
C LEU A 43 8.86 -1.66 2.01
N CYS A 44 9.31 -2.69 1.30
CA CYS A 44 8.46 -3.42 0.33
C CYS A 44 7.70 -4.61 0.94
N LEU A 45 8.00 -5.04 2.18
CA LEU A 45 7.54 -6.33 2.72
C LEU A 45 6.27 -6.27 3.57
N SER A 46 5.67 -5.10 3.80
CA SER A 46 4.54 -4.97 4.74
C SER A 46 3.35 -4.22 4.16
N GLN A 47 2.90 -4.56 2.94
CA GLN A 47 1.56 -4.14 2.55
C GLN A 47 0.54 -5.00 3.32
N PRO A 48 -0.31 -4.41 4.18
CA PRO A 48 -1.38 -5.18 4.80
C PRO A 48 -2.23 -5.80 3.68
N PRO A 49 -2.75 -7.03 3.87
CA PRO A 49 -3.69 -7.59 2.91
C PRO A 49 -4.80 -6.56 2.69
N VAL A 50 -5.08 -6.18 1.46
CA VAL A 50 -6.15 -5.23 1.15
C VAL A 50 -7.41 -6.00 0.79
N GLY A 51 -8.56 -5.51 1.25
CA GLY A 51 -9.86 -6.02 0.88
C GLY A 51 -10.52 -5.18 -0.20
N SER A 52 -11.72 -5.60 -0.58
CA SER A 52 -12.53 -4.90 -1.59
C SER A 52 -14.03 -4.92 -1.29
N ALA A 53 -14.72 -3.93 -1.83
CA ALA A 53 -16.16 -3.81 -1.82
C ALA A 53 -16.68 -3.74 -3.26
N ASP A 54 -17.48 -4.75 -3.64
CA ASP A 54 -18.24 -4.72 -4.89
C ASP A 54 -19.55 -3.97 -4.64
N LEU A 55 -19.75 -2.90 -5.41
CA LEU A 55 -20.94 -2.05 -5.38
C LEU A 55 -21.71 -2.26 -6.67
N SER A 56 -23.03 -2.31 -6.58
CA SER A 56 -23.95 -2.36 -7.71
C SER A 56 -25.18 -1.52 -7.40
N TRP A 57 -25.70 -0.82 -8.39
CA TRP A 57 -26.85 0.07 -8.24
C TRP A 57 -27.73 0.06 -9.49
N ASP A 58 -28.97 0.52 -9.32
CA ASP A 58 -29.91 0.68 -10.42
C ASP A 58 -29.53 1.90 -11.27
N SER A 59 -29.60 1.74 -12.60
CA SER A 59 -29.33 2.83 -13.53
C SER A 59 -30.44 3.87 -13.46
N ASN A 60 -30.06 5.16 -13.56
CA ASN A 60 -31.01 6.23 -13.70
C ASN A 60 -31.41 6.39 -15.17
N THR A 61 -32.59 6.96 -15.42
CA THR A 61 -33.20 7.02 -16.76
C THR A 61 -33.19 8.41 -17.38
N GLU A 62 -32.55 9.41 -16.76
CA GLU A 62 -32.52 10.77 -17.32
C GLU A 62 -31.69 10.81 -18.60
N ALA A 63 -32.22 11.46 -19.65
CA ALA A 63 -31.57 11.53 -20.96
C ALA A 63 -30.20 12.24 -20.96
N ASN A 64 -29.93 13.05 -19.93
CA ASN A 64 -28.69 13.78 -19.75
C ASN A 64 -27.75 13.14 -18.71
N LEU A 65 -28.00 11.91 -18.27
CA LEU A 65 -27.09 11.17 -17.39
C LEU A 65 -25.73 11.00 -18.08
N ALA A 66 -24.66 11.46 -17.43
CA ALA A 66 -23.30 11.34 -17.93
C ALA A 66 -22.49 10.28 -17.17
N GLY A 67 -22.82 10.01 -15.90
CA GLY A 67 -22.18 8.96 -15.12
C GLY A 67 -22.44 9.06 -13.63
N TYR A 68 -21.59 8.39 -12.87
CA TYR A 68 -21.70 8.21 -11.43
C TYR A 68 -20.40 8.53 -10.69
N ARG A 69 -20.54 8.97 -9.44
CA ARG A 69 -19.42 9.09 -8.49
C ARG A 69 -19.73 8.29 -7.24
N ILE A 70 -18.73 7.53 -6.79
CA ILE A 70 -18.78 6.76 -5.55
C ILE A 70 -18.07 7.55 -4.47
N TYR A 71 -18.72 7.70 -3.32
CA TYR A 71 -18.18 8.34 -2.14
C TYR A 71 -18.08 7.32 -1.03
N TYR A 72 -16.97 7.33 -0.29
CA TYR A 72 -16.77 6.37 0.78
C TYR A 72 -15.84 6.87 1.89
N GLY A 73 -15.88 6.19 3.02
CA GLY A 73 -15.00 6.46 4.16
C GLY A 73 -15.27 5.54 5.35
N GLU A 74 -14.41 5.61 6.37
CA GLU A 74 -14.56 4.83 7.61
C GLU A 74 -15.62 5.41 8.57
N THR A 75 -16.14 6.60 8.27
CA THR A 75 -17.18 7.29 9.02
C THR A 75 -18.43 7.47 8.17
N LYS A 76 -19.60 7.42 8.81
CA LYS A 76 -20.87 7.76 8.18
C LYS A 76 -20.86 9.19 7.64
N ARG A 77 -21.62 9.43 6.57
CA ARG A 77 -21.68 10.75 5.97
C ARG A 77 -22.34 11.80 6.86
N THR A 78 -21.84 13.02 6.76
CA THR A 78 -22.48 14.22 7.31
C THR A 78 -23.21 14.98 6.22
N GLY A 79 -24.54 14.82 6.15
CA GLY A 79 -25.41 15.49 5.19
C GLY A 79 -25.76 14.66 3.96
N ASP A 80 -26.75 15.14 3.19
CA ASP A 80 -27.42 14.39 2.11
C ASP A 80 -26.87 14.63 0.71
N CYS A 81 -25.99 15.61 0.52
CA CYS A 81 -25.47 15.96 -0.80
C CYS A 81 -23.94 16.17 -0.73
N PRO A 82 -23.20 16.04 -1.85
CA PRO A 82 -21.75 15.85 -1.87
C PRO A 82 -20.86 16.99 -1.36
N ALA A 83 -21.44 18.10 -0.88
CA ALA A 83 -20.69 19.25 -0.39
C ALA A 83 -19.84 18.96 0.88
N SER A 84 -20.21 17.97 1.71
CA SER A 84 -19.51 17.69 2.98
C SER A 84 -19.70 16.27 3.54
N GLY A 85 -19.91 15.27 2.68
CA GLY A 85 -20.33 13.93 3.14
C GLY A 85 -19.20 12.98 3.52
N TYR A 86 -18.17 12.86 2.69
CA TYR A 86 -17.15 11.80 2.80
C TYR A 86 -15.75 12.33 2.54
N PRO A 87 -14.70 11.64 3.04
CA PRO A 87 -13.31 11.98 2.76
C PRO A 87 -12.90 11.65 1.32
N ASP A 88 -13.38 10.53 0.78
CA ASP A 88 -12.91 9.99 -0.49
C ASP A 88 -14.04 9.91 -1.53
N LYS A 89 -13.67 10.13 -2.80
CA LYS A 89 -14.57 9.96 -3.94
C LYS A 89 -13.85 9.42 -5.19
N ILE A 90 -14.58 8.68 -6.01
CA ILE A 90 -14.10 8.10 -7.26
C ILE A 90 -15.13 8.41 -8.34
N ASP A 91 -14.67 8.99 -9.46
CA ASP A 91 -15.49 9.09 -10.67
C ASP A 91 -15.39 7.77 -11.44
N VAL A 92 -16.53 7.10 -11.62
CA VAL A 92 -16.61 5.77 -12.23
C VAL A 92 -17.24 5.82 -13.63
N GLY A 93 -17.64 7.02 -14.10
CA GLY A 93 -18.32 7.18 -15.37
C GLY A 93 -19.69 6.48 -15.42
N ASN A 94 -20.14 6.14 -16.63
CA ASN A 94 -21.44 5.52 -16.85
C ASN A 94 -21.39 4.00 -16.71
N VAL A 95 -21.22 3.53 -15.47
CA VAL A 95 -21.30 2.11 -15.09
C VAL A 95 -22.38 1.91 -14.03
N ILE A 96 -22.81 0.67 -13.81
CA ILE A 96 -23.78 0.28 -12.78
C ILE A 96 -23.19 -0.63 -11.69
N SER A 97 -21.89 -0.90 -11.79
CA SER A 97 -21.16 -1.70 -10.82
C SER A 97 -19.69 -1.28 -10.77
N TYR A 98 -19.08 -1.33 -9.59
CA TYR A 98 -17.68 -0.99 -9.41
C TYR A 98 -17.08 -1.73 -8.21
N LYS A 99 -15.81 -2.12 -8.32
CA LYS A 99 -15.04 -2.72 -7.22
C LYS A 99 -14.12 -1.68 -6.60
N VAL A 100 -14.45 -1.23 -5.39
CA VAL A 100 -13.53 -0.43 -4.58
C VAL A 100 -12.50 -1.37 -3.98
N SER A 101 -11.23 -1.18 -4.35
CA SER A 101 -10.10 -2.00 -3.89
C SER A 101 -9.30 -1.26 -2.83
N ASP A 102 -8.20 -1.86 -2.37
CA ASP A 102 -7.25 -1.23 -1.44
C ASP A 102 -7.85 -0.80 -0.08
N LEU A 103 -8.94 -1.46 0.33
CA LEU A 103 -9.61 -1.19 1.59
C LEU A 103 -8.90 -1.93 2.74
N GLN A 104 -8.73 -1.26 3.88
CA GLN A 104 -8.08 -1.87 5.02
C GLN A 104 -8.98 -2.96 5.65
N PRO A 105 -8.46 -4.16 5.94
CA PRO A 105 -9.20 -5.16 6.70
C PRO A 105 -9.49 -4.71 8.12
N GLU A 106 -10.49 -5.36 8.72
CA GLU A 106 -10.96 -5.09 10.08
C GLU A 106 -11.55 -3.67 10.24
N LYS A 107 -11.87 -3.01 9.11
CA LYS A 107 -12.53 -1.70 9.05
C LYS A 107 -13.93 -1.82 8.44
N THR A 108 -14.83 -0.95 8.90
CA THR A 108 -16.15 -0.76 8.28
C THR A 108 -16.11 0.50 7.42
N TYR A 109 -16.41 0.34 6.14
CA TYR A 109 -16.56 1.45 5.22
C TYR A 109 -18.03 1.72 4.95
N TYR A 110 -18.35 2.98 4.77
CA TYR A 110 -19.66 3.49 4.36
C TYR A 110 -19.55 4.02 2.94
N PHE A 111 -20.58 3.80 2.13
CA PHE A 111 -20.61 4.12 0.72
C PHE A 111 -21.91 4.82 0.36
N SER A 112 -21.81 5.83 -0.49
CA SER A 112 -22.96 6.43 -1.19
C SER A 112 -22.57 6.75 -2.63
N ILE A 113 -23.58 6.88 -3.49
CA ILE A 113 -23.39 7.14 -4.91
C ILE A 113 -24.15 8.42 -5.29
N THR A 114 -23.56 9.23 -6.16
CA THR A 114 -24.27 10.31 -6.87
C THR A 114 -24.28 10.01 -8.36
N SER A 115 -25.33 10.44 -9.05
CA SER A 115 -25.30 10.58 -10.50
C SER A 115 -24.88 11.99 -10.87
N TYR A 116 -24.31 12.18 -12.04
CA TYR A 116 -24.05 13.50 -12.59
C TYR A 116 -24.46 13.58 -14.06
N ASN A 117 -24.92 14.75 -14.46
CA ASN A 117 -25.38 14.99 -15.82
C ASN A 117 -24.26 15.51 -16.73
N THR A 118 -24.55 15.70 -18.02
CA THR A 118 -23.60 16.23 -19.02
C THR A 118 -23.06 17.63 -18.70
N ALA A 119 -23.72 18.38 -17.82
CA ALA A 119 -23.24 19.67 -17.30
C ALA A 119 -22.41 19.54 -16.00
N GLN A 120 -22.02 18.31 -15.63
CA GLN A 120 -21.27 17.96 -14.42
C GLN A 120 -21.98 18.31 -13.10
N LYS A 121 -23.30 18.54 -13.15
CA LYS A 121 -24.10 18.76 -11.95
C LYS A 121 -24.46 17.42 -11.31
N GLU A 122 -24.07 17.26 -10.05
CA GLU A 122 -24.33 16.06 -9.27
C GLU A 122 -25.71 16.08 -8.59
N SER A 123 -26.28 14.89 -8.42
CA SER A 123 -27.41 14.63 -7.53
C SER A 123 -26.97 14.70 -6.05
N CYS A 124 -27.95 14.63 -5.15
CA CYS A 124 -27.69 14.25 -3.77
C CYS A 124 -27.35 12.76 -3.67
N PHE A 125 -26.82 12.34 -2.53
CA PHE A 125 -26.39 10.97 -2.29
C PHE A 125 -27.57 9.98 -2.35
N SER A 126 -27.25 8.76 -2.76
CA SER A 126 -28.08 7.59 -2.52
C SER A 126 -28.28 7.34 -1.01
N THR A 127 -29.08 6.31 -0.71
CA THR A 127 -29.04 5.68 0.61
C THR A 127 -27.62 5.21 0.90
N GLU A 128 -27.15 5.47 2.12
CA GLU A 128 -25.85 5.01 2.59
C GLU A 128 -25.91 3.52 2.88
N VAL A 129 -24.90 2.79 2.38
CA VAL A 129 -24.68 1.37 2.68
C VAL A 129 -23.33 1.20 3.37
N SER A 130 -23.12 0.09 4.07
CA SER A 130 -21.84 -0.19 4.72
C SER A 130 -21.36 -1.61 4.47
N LYS A 131 -20.03 -1.78 4.52
CA LYS A 131 -19.38 -3.08 4.42
C LYS A 131 -18.20 -3.14 5.38
N THR A 132 -18.17 -4.18 6.21
CA THR A 132 -16.99 -4.53 6.99
C THR A 132 -16.07 -5.39 6.16
N ILE A 133 -14.80 -4.98 6.05
CA ILE A 133 -13.79 -5.73 5.33
C ILE A 133 -13.20 -6.76 6.28
N GLU A 134 -13.49 -8.03 6.05
CA GLU A 134 -12.98 -9.09 6.90
C GLU A 134 -11.47 -9.27 6.72
N LYS A 135 -10.79 -9.62 7.81
CA LYS A 135 -9.42 -10.09 7.74
C LYS A 135 -9.37 -11.38 6.94
N ALA A 136 -8.56 -11.41 5.90
CA ALA A 136 -8.32 -12.64 5.15
C ALA A 136 -7.84 -13.73 6.12
N ASN A 137 -8.67 -14.76 6.30
CA ASN A 137 -8.29 -15.93 7.07
C ASN A 137 -7.22 -16.72 6.30
N TRP A 138 -6.47 -17.57 7.01
CA TRP A 138 -5.36 -18.34 6.42
C TRP A 138 -5.81 -19.20 5.22
N LEU A 139 -7.07 -19.67 5.19
CA LEU A 139 -7.64 -20.40 4.06
C LEU A 139 -7.90 -19.52 2.84
N GLN A 140 -8.39 -18.29 3.03
CA GLN A 140 -8.54 -17.32 1.95
C GLN A 140 -7.18 -16.88 1.42
N LYS A 141 -6.19 -16.72 2.31
CA LYS A 141 -4.81 -16.42 1.91
C LYS A 141 -4.23 -17.53 1.04
N ILE A 142 -4.45 -18.80 1.42
CA ILE A 142 -4.04 -19.97 0.63
C ILE A 142 -4.74 -19.98 -0.75
N LYS A 143 -6.06 -19.78 -0.81
CA LYS A 143 -6.80 -19.71 -2.09
C LYS A 143 -6.29 -18.58 -2.99
N TYR A 144 -6.02 -17.41 -2.43
CA TYR A 144 -5.45 -16.28 -3.14
C TYR A 144 -4.07 -16.60 -3.73
N TYR A 145 -3.17 -17.17 -2.93
CA TYR A 145 -1.84 -17.59 -3.41
C TYR A 145 -1.92 -18.65 -4.52
N PHE A 146 -2.83 -19.62 -4.42
CA PHE A 146 -3.01 -20.61 -5.48
C PHE A 146 -3.63 -20.00 -6.75
N SER A 147 -4.56 -19.05 -6.62
CA SER A 147 -5.21 -18.41 -7.77
C SER A 147 -4.27 -17.54 -8.61
N ILE A 148 -3.21 -16.98 -8.01
CA ILE A 148 -2.21 -16.15 -8.73
C ILE A 148 -1.18 -17.01 -9.49
N ASN A 149 -0.88 -18.21 -9.00
CA ASN A 149 0.16 -19.08 -9.57
C ASN A 149 -0.40 -20.16 -10.52
N GLN A 150 -1.59 -19.94 -11.09
CA GLN A 150 -2.25 -20.85 -12.04
C GLN A 150 -2.43 -20.21 -13.43
N ILE A 151 -1.58 -19.24 -13.79
CA ILE A 151 -1.48 -18.66 -15.13
C ILE A 151 -0.19 -19.15 -15.79
#